data_AF-A0A933IZP1-F1
#
_entry.id   AF-A0A933IZP1-F1
#
_cell.length_a   1.000
_cell.length_b   1.000
_cell.length_c   1.000
_cell.angle_alpha   90.00
_cell.angle_beta   90.00
_cell.angle_gamma   90.00
#
_symmetry.space_group_name_H-M   'P 1'
#
loop_
_entity.id
_entity.type
_entity.pdbx_description
1 polymer ?
#
loop_
_entity_poly.entity_id
_entity_poly.type
_entity_poly.pdbx_seq_one_letter_code
_entity_poly.pdbx_strand_id
1 'polypeptide(L)' 'MVAPCTSNISRSQEPTQYLIEGGEIGTAGIRVPSVVRCEALLTIPKSMVIRTLGRLSGTAMTTVDGCLRNALAL' A
#
# COMPACT_ATOMS: atom_id res chain seq x y z
N MET A 1 4.53 -9.20 -8.02
CA MET A 1 3.47 -9.21 -6.98
C MET A 1 3.00 -7.79 -6.76
N VAL A 2 1.77 -7.63 -6.30
CA VAL A 2 1.13 -6.36 -5.96
C VAL A 2 0.32 -6.52 -4.68
N ALA A 3 0.16 -5.44 -3.92
CA ALA A 3 -0.76 -5.34 -2.79
C ALA A 3 -1.91 -4.40 -3.17
N PRO A 4 -3.18 -4.76 -2.91
CA PRO A 4 -4.31 -3.88 -3.12
C PRO A 4 -4.21 -2.60 -2.29
N CYS A 5 -4.67 -1.50 -2.87
CA CYS A 5 -4.85 -0.22 -2.18
C CYS A 5 -6.33 0.17 -2.22
N THR A 6 -6.89 0.59 -1.10
CA THR A 6 -8.32 0.95 -0.99
C THR A 6 -8.52 2.21 -0.16
N SER A 7 -9.48 3.04 -0.55
CA SER A 7 -9.91 4.21 0.25
C SER A 7 -10.81 3.82 1.44
N ASN A 8 -11.18 2.54 1.58
CA ASN A 8 -11.85 2.06 2.79
C ASN A 8 -10.81 1.84 3.90
N ILE A 9 -10.64 2.85 4.74
CA ILE A 9 -9.64 2.88 5.82
C ILE A 9 -10.16 2.36 7.17
N SER A 10 -11.32 1.71 7.21
CA SER A 10 -11.93 1.23 8.47
C SER A 10 -11.03 0.33 9.33
N ARG A 11 -10.02 -0.31 8.71
CA ARG A 11 -9.06 -1.22 9.37
C ARG A 11 -7.61 -0.74 9.28
N SER A 12 -7.39 0.56 9.09
CA SER A 12 -6.04 1.11 8.86
C SER A 12 -5.05 0.93 10.02
N GLN A 13 -5.52 0.47 11.19
CA GLN A 13 -4.70 0.22 12.39
C GLN A 13 -4.21 -1.24 12.49
N GLU A 14 -4.59 -2.10 11.54
CA GLU A 14 -4.11 -3.48 11.51
C GLU A 14 -2.59 -3.50 11.24
N PRO A 15 -1.82 -4.38 11.90
CA PRO A 15 -0.36 -4.42 11.76
C PRO A 15 0.13 -4.83 10.35
N THR A 16 -0.78 -5.37 9.54
CA THR A 16 -0.55 -5.79 8.15
C THR A 16 -0.94 -4.72 7.13
N GLN A 17 -1.36 -3.54 7.60
CA GLN A 17 -1.87 -2.47 6.77
C GLN A 17 -1.06 -1.18 6.94
N TYR A 18 -0.84 -0.47 5.83
CA TYR A 18 -0.16 0.82 5.83
C TYR A 18 -1.12 1.91 5.36
N LEU A 19 -1.40 2.88 6.23
CA LEU A 19 -2.22 4.05 5.93
C LEU A 19 -1.41 5.11 5.17
N ILE A 20 -1.83 5.41 3.96
CA ILE A 20 -1.35 6.55 3.17
C ILE A 20 -2.21 7.76 3.53
N GLU A 21 -1.59 8.74 4.19
CA GLU A 21 -2.24 9.98 4.61
C GLU A 21 -1.27 11.17 4.57
N GLY A 22 -1.79 12.38 4.82
CA GLY A 22 -1.00 13.60 4.82
C GLY A 22 -0.31 13.88 3.49
N GLY A 23 0.96 14.32 3.54
CA GLY A 23 1.75 14.64 2.35
C GLY A 23 2.01 13.44 1.43
N GLU A 24 1.96 12.22 1.95
CA GLU A 24 2.21 10.99 1.18
C GLU A 24 1.13 10.73 0.13
N ILE A 25 -0.09 11.28 0.30
CA ILE A 25 -1.17 11.22 -0.69
C ILE A 25 -0.71 11.78 -2.04
N GLY A 26 0.01 12.90 -2.02
CA GLY A 26 0.48 13.59 -3.23
C GLY A 26 1.56 12.80 -3.95
N THR A 27 2.56 12.29 -3.21
CA THR A 27 3.64 11.47 -3.77
C THR A 27 3.13 10.14 -4.31
N ALA A 28 2.19 9.50 -3.61
CA ALA A 28 1.53 8.27 -4.04
C ALA A 28 0.62 8.46 -5.28
N GLY A 29 0.27 9.70 -5.63
CA GLY A 29 -0.57 10.01 -6.79
C GLY A 29 -2.04 9.63 -6.60
N ILE A 30 -2.50 9.57 -5.35
CA ILE A 30 -3.90 9.26 -4.99
C ILE A 30 -4.61 10.55 -4.54
N ARG A 31 -5.94 10.48 -4.38
CA ARG A 31 -6.78 11.67 -4.09
C ARG A 31 -7.26 11.76 -2.65
N VAL A 32 -7.33 10.63 -1.96
CA VAL A 32 -7.91 10.51 -0.62
C VAL A 32 -7.05 9.56 0.21
N PRO A 33 -7.09 9.65 1.55
CA PRO A 33 -6.46 8.65 2.40
C PRO A 33 -6.86 7.25 1.99
N SER A 34 -5.88 6.36 1.90
CA SER A 34 -6.07 4.99 1.44
C SER A 34 -5.12 4.07 2.17
N VAL A 35 -5.43 2.78 2.20
CA VAL A 35 -4.63 1.79 2.91
C VAL A 35 -4.09 0.73 1.95
N VAL A 36 -2.79 0.43 2.07
CA VAL A 36 -2.14 -0.70 1.40
C VAL A 36 -2.34 -1.94 2.26
N ARG A 37 -2.91 -3.00 1.66
CA ARG A 37 -3.28 -4.23 2.35
C ARG A 37 -2.24 -5.33 2.11
N CYS A 38 -1.26 -5.45 3.00
CA CYS A 38 -0.18 -6.43 2.83
C CYS A 38 -0.64 -7.87 3.10
N GLU A 39 -1.79 -8.06 3.75
CA GLU A 39 -2.43 -9.37 3.95
C GLU A 39 -3.06 -9.95 2.67
N ALA A 40 -3.17 -9.17 1.59
CA ALA A 40 -3.89 -9.54 0.38
C ALA A 40 -3.01 -9.50 -0.88
N LEU A 41 -1.84 -10.16 -0.85
CA LEU A 41 -0.90 -10.14 -1.97
C LEU A 41 -1.40 -10.92 -3.19
N LEU A 42 -1.15 -10.36 -4.38
CA LEU A 42 -1.54 -10.94 -5.65
C LEU A 42 -0.36 -10.98 -6.62
N THR A 43 -0.32 -11.99 -7.48
CA THR A 43 0.55 -12.02 -8.65
C THR A 43 -0.30 -11.76 -9.89
N ILE A 44 -0.01 -10.65 -10.58
CA ILE A 44 -0.71 -10.27 -11.82
C ILE A 44 0.28 -10.21 -12.99
N PRO A 45 -0.18 -10.48 -14.23
CA PRO A 45 0.61 -10.20 -15.43
C PRO A 45 0.93 -8.71 -15.53
N LYS A 46 2.15 -8.36 -15.98
CA LYS A 46 2.56 -6.95 -16.17
C LYS A 46 1.68 -6.21 -17.17
N SER A 47 1.09 -6.92 -18.14
CA SER A 47 0.15 -6.36 -19.12
C SER A 47 -1.13 -5.79 -18.51
N MET A 48 -1.46 -6.15 -17.26
CA MET A 48 -2.62 -5.61 -16.54
C MET A 48 -2.33 -4.20 -15.95
N VAL A 49 -1.07 -3.74 -15.94
CA VAL A 49 -0.70 -2.42 -15.44
C VAL A 49 -0.95 -1.37 -16.53
N ILE A 50 -1.96 -0.51 -16.31
CA ILE A 50 -2.34 0.54 -17.26
C ILE A 50 -1.38 1.73 -17.22
N ARG A 51 -1.05 2.22 -16.01
CA ARG A 51 -0.14 3.35 -15.79
C ARG A 51 0.35 3.42 -14.34
N THR A 52 1.44 4.14 -14.12
CA THR A 52 1.90 4.54 -12.79
C THR A 52 1.17 5.80 -12.32
N LEU A 53 0.68 5.83 -11.08
CA LEU A 53 0.02 7.00 -10.48
C LEU A 53 1.01 7.90 -9.75
N GLY A 54 1.93 7.30 -9.00
CA GLY A 54 2.91 7.96 -8.16
C GLY A 54 3.82 6.92 -7.52
N ARG A 55 4.51 7.32 -6.44
CA ARG A 55 5.44 6.47 -5.69
C ARG A 55 5.31 6.77 -4.20
N LEU A 56 5.39 5.73 -3.40
CA LEU A 56 5.59 5.89 -1.96
C LEU A 56 7.02 6.37 -1.68
N SER A 57 7.17 7.22 -0.67
CA SER A 57 8.46 7.63 -0.13
C SER A 57 9.28 6.45 0.39
N GLY A 58 10.59 6.64 0.56
CA GLY A 58 11.46 5.59 1.11
C GLY A 58 11.02 5.17 2.52
N THR A 59 10.65 6.13 3.37
CA THR A 59 10.13 5.87 4.71
C THR A 59 8.81 5.12 4.68
N ALA A 60 7.89 5.48 3.78
CA ALA A 60 6.64 4.76 3.58
C ALA A 60 6.88 3.31 3.15
N MET A 61 7.81 3.08 2.22
CA MET A 61 8.19 1.74 1.77
C MET A 61 8.80 0.89 2.89
N THR A 62 9.62 1.48 3.78
CA THR A 62 10.14 0.76 4.97
C THR A 62 9.01 0.30 5.89
N THR A 63 7.98 1.13 6.09
CA THR A 63 6.81 0.73 6.88
C THR A 63 6.00 -0.36 6.19
N VAL A 64 5.81 -0.27 4.88
CA VAL A 64 5.15 -1.32 4.07
C VAL A 64 5.89 -2.66 4.20
N ASP A 65 7.23 -2.66 4.18
CA ASP A 65 8.02 -3.88 4.39
C ASP A 65 7.79 -4.47 5.79
N GLY A 66 7.61 -3.63 6.82
CA GLY A 66 7.21 -4.05 8.16
C GLY A 66 5.82 -4.69 8.18
N CYS A 67 4.84 -4.07 7.52
CA CYS A 67 3.49 -4.63 7.37
C CYS A 67 3.50 -5.97 6.62
N LEU A 68 4.37 -6.10 5.61
CA LEU A 68 4.55 -7.32 4.84
C LEU A 68 5.12 -8.45 5.70
N ARG A 69 6.13 -8.16 6.52
CA ARG A 69 6.69 -9.10 7.50
C ARG A 69 5.64 -9.58 8.49
N ASN A 70 4.85 -8.67 9.04
CA ASN A 70 3.72 -9.02 9.91
C ASN A 70 2.70 -9.92 9.20
N ALA A 71 2.37 -9.61 7.94
CA ALA A 71 1.40 -10.39 7.16
C ALA A 71 1.88 -11.80 6.82
N LEU A 72 3.21 -11.98 6.69
CA LEU A 72 3.84 -13.25 6.32
C LEU A 72 4.45 -14.00 7.52
N ALA A 73 4.39 -13.43 8.72
CA ALA A 73 5.04 -13.93 9.93
C ALA A 73 6.56 -14.14 9.76
N LEU A 74 7.27 -13.12 9.24
CA LEU A 74 8.71 -13.11 8.93
C LEU A 74 9.49 -12.00 9.65
#